data_AF-U6KM63-F1
#
_entry.id   AF-U6KM63-F1
#
_cell.length_a   1.000
_cell.length_b   1.000
_cell.length_c   1.000
_cell.angle_alpha   90.00
_cell.angle_beta   90.00
_cell.angle_gamma   90.00
#
_symmetry.space_group_name_H-M   'P 1'
#
loop_
_entity.id
_entity.type
_entity.pdbx_description
1 polymer ?
#
loop_
_entity_poly.entity_id
_entity_poly.type
_entity_poly.pdbx_seq_one_letter_code
_entity_poly.pdbx_strand_id
1 'polypeptide(L)'
;MSAKEQQETPSGSLLESSEPKYSFLKYFDAEGKAQALRVLRCLYILWFLTVAATVAALALSLTFTFHPLALNSAFNWRVLHAAANTLLLGLALGAGLWGVHSSSSGLLQHSALLLLLLSLSLLLPFFANFTILLTAPPPPPAAPDLAKTFSKQLLTALTATSAVAAVFAFMSGLQVRTLSRLLWETMPPMPAAASKL
;
A
#
# COMPACT_ATOMS: atom_id res chain seq x y z
N MET A 1 -31.24 -66.10 -17.01
CA MET A 1 -31.06 -65.66 -15.61
C MET A 1 -29.56 -65.48 -15.41
N SER A 2 -28.97 -64.33 -15.13
CA SER A 2 -29.48 -63.03 -14.69
C SER A 2 -28.57 -61.92 -15.24
N ALA A 3 -29.16 -60.75 -15.48
CA ALA A 3 -28.52 -59.55 -16.01
C ALA A 3 -27.43 -59.01 -15.07
N LYS A 4 -26.34 -58.49 -15.65
CA LYS A 4 -25.48 -57.49 -15.00
C LYS A 4 -25.92 -56.12 -15.46
N GLU A 5 -26.96 -55.59 -14.82
CA GLU A 5 -27.28 -54.16 -14.83
C GLU A 5 -26.46 -53.45 -13.74
N GLN A 6 -25.82 -52.37 -14.19
CA GLN A 6 -25.51 -51.12 -13.49
C GLN A 6 -25.52 -51.09 -11.96
N GLN A 7 -24.38 -50.68 -11.39
CA GLN A 7 -24.41 -49.80 -10.23
C GLN A 7 -23.39 -48.68 -10.41
N GLU A 8 -23.94 -47.49 -10.61
CA GLU A 8 -23.29 -46.20 -10.51
C GLU A 8 -22.56 -46.10 -9.15
N THR A 9 -21.27 -45.79 -9.17
CA THR A 9 -20.61 -45.22 -7.99
C THR A 9 -20.75 -43.70 -8.03
N PRO A 10 -21.34 -43.10 -6.99
CA PRO A 10 -21.71 -41.69 -6.99
C PRO A 10 -20.49 -40.80 -6.75
N SER A 11 -20.59 -39.59 -7.30
CA SER A 11 -19.83 -38.39 -6.99
C SER A 11 -19.40 -38.30 -5.51
N GLY A 12 -18.13 -38.60 -5.25
CA GLY A 12 -17.45 -38.28 -4.00
C GLY A 12 -16.64 -37.00 -4.20
N SER A 13 -17.18 -35.91 -3.68
CA SER A 13 -16.64 -34.56 -3.63
C SER A 13 -15.14 -34.48 -3.30
N LEU A 14 -14.29 -34.27 -4.31
CA LEU A 14 -12.89 -33.80 -4.16
C LEU A 14 -12.79 -32.31 -3.78
N LEU A 15 -13.80 -31.76 -3.10
CA LEU A 15 -13.91 -30.33 -2.77
C LEU A 15 -14.02 -30.04 -1.27
N GLU A 16 -13.78 -31.02 -0.40
CA GLU A 16 -13.62 -30.79 1.03
C GLU A 16 -12.15 -30.92 1.43
N SER A 17 -11.45 -29.78 1.49
CA SER A 17 -10.42 -29.48 2.52
C SER A 17 -9.60 -28.23 2.19
N SER A 18 -10.25 -27.07 2.25
CA SER A 18 -9.63 -25.92 2.92
C SER A 18 -10.72 -24.89 3.19
N GLU A 19 -11.31 -24.93 4.39
CA GLU A 19 -11.96 -23.74 4.92
C GLU A 19 -11.00 -22.55 4.77
N PRO A 20 -11.51 -21.35 4.46
CA PRO A 20 -10.66 -20.23 4.11
C PRO A 20 -9.74 -19.84 5.28
N LYS A 21 -8.47 -19.57 4.96
CA LYS A 21 -7.43 -19.04 5.87
C LYS A 21 -7.80 -17.69 6.55
N TYR A 22 -8.98 -17.16 6.26
CA TYR A 22 -9.50 -15.88 6.75
C TYR A 22 -10.92 -16.06 7.32
N SER A 23 -11.10 -15.75 8.60
CA SER A 23 -12.33 -15.99 9.37
C SER A 23 -13.55 -15.24 8.80
N PHE A 24 -13.38 -14.05 8.23
CA PHE A 24 -14.48 -13.26 7.66
C PHE A 24 -15.11 -13.85 6.39
N LEU A 25 -14.41 -14.73 5.66
CA LEU A 25 -14.95 -15.33 4.43
C LEU A 25 -16.13 -16.26 4.68
N LYS A 26 -16.42 -16.62 5.94
CA LYS A 26 -17.59 -17.41 6.33
C LYS A 26 -18.91 -16.63 6.17
N TYR A 27 -18.87 -15.29 6.16
CA TYR A 27 -20.06 -14.43 6.10
C TYR A 27 -20.49 -14.02 4.68
N PHE A 28 -19.76 -14.44 3.65
CA PHE A 28 -20.05 -14.08 2.26
C PHE A 28 -20.63 -15.27 1.48
N ASP A 29 -21.50 -14.99 0.52
CA ASP A 29 -21.90 -15.96 -0.50
C ASP A 29 -20.74 -16.27 -1.47
N ALA A 30 -20.86 -17.31 -2.30
CA ALA A 30 -19.78 -17.76 -3.19
C ALA A 30 -19.22 -16.63 -4.09
N GLU A 31 -20.11 -15.78 -4.63
CA GLU A 31 -19.73 -14.61 -5.43
C GLU A 31 -19.02 -13.54 -4.59
N GLY A 32 -19.55 -13.26 -3.40
CA GLY A 32 -18.95 -12.31 -2.45
C GLY A 32 -17.56 -12.75 -1.97
N LYS A 33 -17.35 -14.06 -1.72
CA LYS A 33 -16.04 -14.62 -1.38
C LYS A 33 -15.03 -14.42 -2.51
N ALA A 34 -15.44 -14.68 -3.75
CA ALA A 34 -14.57 -14.48 -4.91
C ALA A 34 -14.18 -13.01 -5.09
N GLN A 35 -15.12 -12.09 -4.89
CA GLN A 35 -14.86 -10.65 -4.96
C GLN A 35 -13.94 -10.17 -3.82
N ALA A 36 -14.21 -10.58 -2.57
CA ALA A 36 -13.39 -10.22 -1.41
C ALA A 36 -11.95 -10.73 -1.55
N LEU A 37 -11.76 -11.98 -2.00
CA LEU A 37 -10.45 -12.54 -2.28
C LEU A 37 -9.72 -11.81 -3.42
N ARG A 38 -10.44 -11.40 -4.46
CA ARG A 38 -9.85 -10.61 -5.56
C ARG A 38 -9.35 -9.26 -5.06
N VAL A 39 -10.18 -8.54 -4.29
CA VAL A 39 -9.79 -7.25 -3.67
C VAL A 39 -8.59 -7.42 -2.75
N LEU A 40 -8.59 -8.47 -1.92
CA LEU A 40 -7.48 -8.74 -0.99
C LEU A 40 -6.17 -9.02 -1.72
N ARG A 41 -6.20 -9.81 -2.80
CA ARG A 41 -5.01 -10.09 -3.64
C ARG A 41 -4.47 -8.81 -4.29
N CYS A 42 -5.35 -7.98 -4.86
CA CYS A 42 -4.95 -6.69 -5.43
C CYS A 42 -4.32 -5.77 -4.37
N LEU A 43 -4.89 -5.76 -3.16
CA LEU A 43 -4.39 -4.97 -2.05
C LEU A 43 -2.98 -5.40 -1.63
N TYR A 44 -2.70 -6.71 -1.54
CA TYR A 44 -1.35 -7.21 -1.24
C TYR A 44 -0.31 -6.77 -2.28
N ILE A 45 -0.67 -6.83 -3.57
CA ILE A 45 0.21 -6.39 -4.66
C ILE A 45 0.46 -4.87 -4.56
N LEU A 46 -0.59 -4.08 -4.34
CA LEU A 46 -0.48 -2.63 -4.19
C LEU A 46 0.36 -2.25 -2.97
N TRP A 47 0.19 -2.94 -1.84
CA TRP A 47 1.02 -2.76 -0.65
C TRP A 47 2.48 -3.05 -0.91
N PHE A 48 2.81 -4.17 -1.57
CA PHE A 48 4.18 -4.49 -1.94
C PHE A 48 4.80 -3.39 -2.84
N LEU A 49 4.08 -2.95 -3.86
CA LEU A 49 4.53 -1.87 -4.74
C LEU A 49 4.72 -0.55 -4.00
N THR A 50 3.83 -0.23 -3.05
CA THR A 50 3.93 0.96 -2.21
C THR A 50 5.17 0.91 -1.31
N VAL A 51 5.47 -0.25 -0.71
CA VAL A 51 6.69 -0.47 0.08
C VAL A 51 7.94 -0.30 -0.77
N ALA A 52 7.99 -0.96 -1.93
CA ALA A 52 9.13 -0.86 -2.82
C ALA A 52 9.39 0.60 -3.25
N ALA A 53 8.34 1.33 -3.63
CA ALA A 53 8.44 2.72 -4.06
C ALA A 53 8.86 3.67 -2.92
N THR A 54 8.32 3.49 -1.71
CA THR A 54 8.69 4.33 -0.54
C THR A 54 10.11 4.05 -0.05
N VAL A 55 10.54 2.78 -0.01
CA VAL A 55 11.93 2.41 0.32
C VAL A 55 12.90 2.96 -0.73
N ALA A 56 12.56 2.86 -2.02
CA ALA A 56 13.36 3.47 -3.08
C ALA A 56 13.46 4.99 -2.93
N ALA A 57 12.36 5.67 -2.60
CA ALA A 57 12.35 7.12 -2.34
C ALA A 57 13.21 7.49 -1.12
N LEU A 58 13.22 6.67 -0.06
CA LEU A 58 14.12 6.84 1.09
C LEU A 58 15.59 6.67 0.68
N ALA A 59 15.92 5.62 -0.07
CA ALA A 59 17.28 5.37 -0.55
C ALA A 59 17.78 6.53 -1.44
N LEU A 60 16.94 7.03 -2.34
CA LEU A 60 17.25 8.20 -3.17
C LEU A 60 17.43 9.48 -2.34
N SER A 61 16.61 9.67 -1.30
CA SER A 61 16.72 10.82 -0.37
C SER A 61 18.00 10.78 0.47
N LEU A 62 18.40 9.59 0.92
CA LEU A 62 19.68 9.37 1.60
C LEU A 62 20.85 9.63 0.65
N THR A 63 20.77 9.11 -0.58
CA THR A 63 21.79 9.35 -1.62
C THR A 63 21.95 10.85 -1.86
N PHE A 64 20.86 11.61 -1.99
CA PHE A 64 20.91 13.07 -2.13
C PHE A 64 21.54 13.76 -0.91
N THR A 65 21.30 13.24 0.30
CA THR A 65 21.77 13.86 1.55
C THR A 65 23.25 13.62 1.81
N PHE A 66 23.76 12.44 1.46
CA PHE A 66 25.17 12.08 1.66
C PHE A 66 26.04 12.38 0.45
N HIS A 67 25.46 12.85 -0.67
CA HIS A 67 26.24 13.15 -1.85
C HIS A 67 27.12 14.40 -1.61
N PRO A 68 28.46 14.31 -1.78
CA PRO A 68 29.39 15.40 -1.46
C PRO A 68 29.14 16.68 -2.28
N LEU A 69 28.54 16.58 -3.47
CA LEU A 69 28.15 17.73 -4.29
C LEU A 69 26.78 18.35 -3.93
N ALA A 70 26.02 17.70 -3.05
CA ALA A 70 24.70 18.14 -2.59
C ALA A 70 24.71 18.63 -1.12
N LEU A 71 25.86 18.55 -0.45
CA LEU A 71 26.04 18.87 0.95
C LEU A 71 26.28 20.37 1.15
N ASN A 72 25.21 21.09 1.47
CA ASN A 72 25.31 22.38 2.16
C ASN A 72 24.87 22.20 3.63
N SER A 73 25.59 21.35 4.37
CA SER A 73 25.65 21.23 5.85
C SER A 73 24.36 21.19 6.71
N ALA A 74 23.16 21.26 6.16
CA ALA A 74 21.92 21.27 6.92
C ALA A 74 21.28 19.88 6.96
N PHE A 75 20.83 19.46 8.15
CA PHE A 75 19.98 18.29 8.36
C PHE A 75 18.86 18.27 7.30
N ASN A 76 18.91 17.29 6.40
CA ASN A 76 18.07 17.32 5.22
C ASN A 76 16.66 16.83 5.59
N TRP A 77 15.74 17.77 5.76
CA TRP A 77 14.31 17.56 6.05
C TRP A 77 13.69 16.46 5.16
N ARG A 78 14.22 16.25 3.95
CA ARG A 78 13.84 15.18 3.02
C ARG A 78 14.01 13.77 3.60
N VAL A 79 15.10 13.50 4.31
CA VAL A 79 15.36 12.19 4.93
C VAL A 79 14.39 11.95 6.07
N LEU A 80 14.14 12.97 6.89
CA LEU A 80 13.15 12.88 7.97
C LEU A 80 11.74 12.61 7.42
N HIS A 81 11.33 13.30 6.36
CA HIS A 81 10.05 13.06 5.67
C HIS A 81 9.95 11.64 5.10
N ALA A 82 10.99 11.18 4.41
CA ALA A 82 11.01 9.83 3.85
C ALA A 82 10.96 8.75 4.95
N ALA A 83 11.65 8.96 6.08
CA ALA A 83 11.59 8.07 7.23
C ALA A 83 10.19 8.07 7.87
N ALA A 84 9.58 9.25 8.07
CA ALA A 84 8.21 9.36 8.60
C ALA A 84 7.19 8.66 7.69
N ASN A 85 7.32 8.79 6.37
CA ASN A 85 6.46 8.12 5.40
C ASN A 85 6.63 6.59 5.45
N THR A 86 7.86 6.11 5.69
CA THR A 86 8.13 4.68 5.86
C THR A 86 7.48 4.13 7.13
N LEU A 87 7.56 4.87 8.24
CA LEU A 87 6.87 4.52 9.48
C LEU A 87 5.35 4.52 9.30
N LEU A 88 4.80 5.55 8.65
CA LEU A 88 3.38 5.66 8.36
C LEU A 88 2.87 4.51 7.51
N LEU A 89 3.65 4.09 6.50
CA LEU A 89 3.36 2.90 5.71
C LEU A 89 3.38 1.63 6.57
N GLY A 90 4.38 1.46 7.43
CA GLY A 90 4.45 0.33 8.36
C GLY A 90 3.22 0.22 9.26
N LEU A 91 2.79 1.35 9.83
CA LEU A 91 1.56 1.42 10.63
C LEU A 91 0.31 1.10 9.81
N ALA A 92 0.22 1.62 8.58
CA ALA A 92 -0.91 1.37 7.69
C ALA A 92 -1.02 -0.11 7.32
N LEU A 93 0.10 -0.75 7.01
CA LEU A 93 0.18 -2.19 6.72
C LEU A 93 -0.14 -3.04 7.94
N GLY A 94 0.42 -2.68 9.11
CA GLY A 94 0.14 -3.37 10.37
C GLY A 94 -1.35 -3.34 10.71
N ALA A 95 -1.97 -2.15 10.66
CA ALA A 95 -3.41 -1.99 10.87
C ALA A 95 -4.24 -2.74 9.82
N GLY A 96 -3.79 -2.75 8.56
CA GLY A 96 -4.47 -3.46 7.47
C GLY A 96 -4.43 -4.98 7.65
N LEU A 97 -3.24 -5.55 7.87
CA LEU A 97 -3.05 -6.99 8.08
C LEU A 97 -3.77 -7.46 9.34
N TRP A 98 -3.67 -6.70 10.43
CA TRP A 98 -4.39 -7.01 11.65
C TRP A 98 -5.90 -6.91 11.45
N GLY A 99 -6.39 -5.88 10.75
CA GLY A 99 -7.81 -5.73 10.42
C GLY A 99 -8.36 -6.87 9.57
N VAL A 100 -7.59 -7.39 8.61
CA VAL A 100 -7.94 -8.59 7.83
C VAL A 100 -7.98 -9.84 8.72
N HIS A 101 -7.00 -10.00 9.61
CA HIS A 101 -6.90 -11.15 10.51
C HIS A 101 -8.01 -11.16 11.57
N SER A 102 -8.23 -10.03 12.24
CA SER A 102 -9.25 -9.86 13.28
C SER A 102 -10.65 -9.57 12.72
N SER A 103 -10.78 -9.47 11.40
CA SER A 103 -12.05 -9.14 10.74
C SER A 103 -12.64 -7.81 11.23
N SER A 104 -11.79 -6.84 11.56
CA SER A 104 -12.18 -5.55 12.12
C SER A 104 -12.31 -4.48 11.03
N SER A 105 -13.55 -4.06 10.76
CA SER A 105 -13.82 -2.93 9.87
C SER A 105 -13.17 -1.63 10.35
N GLY A 106 -13.10 -1.41 11.67
CA GLY A 106 -12.45 -0.24 12.28
C GLY A 106 -10.96 -0.17 11.98
N LEU A 107 -10.21 -1.27 12.15
CA LEU A 107 -8.77 -1.28 11.86
C LEU A 107 -8.46 -1.14 10.36
N LEU A 108 -9.35 -1.67 9.50
CA LEU A 108 -9.27 -1.42 8.07
C LEU A 108 -9.52 0.05 7.73
N GLN A 109 -10.50 0.71 8.36
CA GLN A 109 -10.70 2.14 8.17
C GLN A 109 -9.49 2.97 8.62
N HIS A 110 -8.86 2.62 9.74
CA HIS A 110 -7.61 3.25 10.18
C HIS A 110 -6.48 3.04 9.17
N SER A 111 -6.32 1.82 8.65
CA SER A 111 -5.36 1.52 7.58
C SER A 111 -5.62 2.38 6.33
N ALA A 112 -6.87 2.50 5.88
CA ALA A 112 -7.25 3.35 4.75
C ALA A 112 -6.93 4.83 4.99
N LEU A 113 -7.16 5.33 6.21
CA LEU A 113 -6.84 6.70 6.59
C LEU A 113 -5.33 6.96 6.62
N LEU A 114 -4.55 6.02 7.15
CA LEU A 114 -3.08 6.11 7.16
C LEU A 114 -2.52 6.06 5.73
N LEU A 115 -3.09 5.25 4.84
CA LEU A 115 -2.71 5.21 3.42
C LEU A 115 -3.05 6.51 2.68
N LEU A 116 -4.19 7.14 3.01
CA LEU A 116 -4.56 8.45 2.47
C LEU A 116 -3.61 9.53 2.96
N LEU A 117 -3.30 9.54 4.26
CA LEU A 117 -2.33 10.47 4.84
C LEU A 117 -0.94 10.27 4.22
N LEU A 118 -0.54 9.01 4.00
CA LEU A 118 0.68 8.67 3.30
C LEU A 118 0.69 9.22 1.87
N SER A 119 -0.39 9.05 1.11
CA SER A 119 -0.52 9.61 -0.23
C SER A 119 -0.35 11.13 -0.24
N LEU A 120 -0.98 11.84 0.70
CA LEU A 120 -0.86 13.29 0.82
C LEU A 120 0.56 13.72 1.21
N SER A 121 1.16 13.00 2.18
CA SER A 121 2.52 13.27 2.64
C SER A 121 3.59 13.04 1.56
N LEU A 122 3.37 12.10 0.63
CA LEU A 122 4.26 11.83 -0.50
C LEU A 122 4.13 12.86 -1.63
N LEU A 123 2.96 13.50 -1.75
CA LEU A 123 2.73 14.57 -2.73
C LEU A 123 3.42 15.89 -2.34
N LEU A 124 3.53 16.20 -1.04
CA LEU A 124 4.24 17.40 -0.57
C LEU A 124 5.68 17.52 -1.09
N PRO A 125 6.57 16.54 -0.87
CA PRO A 125 7.93 16.59 -1.39
C PRO A 125 7.96 16.48 -2.92
N PHE A 126 6.98 15.82 -3.54
CA PHE A 126 6.84 15.82 -5.00
C PHE A 126 6.67 17.24 -5.54
N PHE A 127 5.68 18.00 -5.05
CA PHE A 127 5.44 19.37 -5.53
C PHE A 127 6.61 20.31 -5.20
N ALA A 128 7.23 20.18 -4.04
CA ALA A 128 8.41 20.98 -3.68
C ALA A 128 9.58 20.72 -4.65
N ASN A 129 9.89 19.45 -4.92
CA ASN A 129 10.98 19.08 -5.83
C ASN A 129 10.66 19.39 -7.30
N PHE A 130 9.40 19.23 -7.72
CA PHE A 130 8.95 19.56 -9.06
C PHE A 130 8.99 21.07 -9.30
N THR A 131 8.61 21.87 -8.31
CA THR A 131 8.71 23.35 -8.38
C THR A 131 10.16 23.77 -8.54
N ILE A 132 11.09 23.21 -7.75
CA ILE A 132 12.54 23.47 -7.90
C ILE A 132 13.02 23.13 -9.32
N LEU A 133 12.54 22.00 -9.89
CA LEU A 133 12.92 21.61 -11.26
C LEU A 133 12.44 22.63 -12.31
N LEU A 134 11.25 23.21 -12.11
CA LEU A 134 10.62 24.16 -13.04
C LEU A 134 11.14 25.59 -12.90
N THR A 135 11.48 26.03 -11.68
CA THR A 135 11.84 27.43 -11.39
C THR A 135 13.34 27.65 -11.21
N ALA A 136 14.16 26.60 -11.27
CA ALA A 136 15.60 26.74 -11.18
C ALA A 136 16.13 27.65 -12.30
N PRO A 137 16.79 28.78 -11.97
CA PRO A 137 17.37 29.66 -12.96
C PRO A 137 18.45 28.94 -13.78
N PRO A 138 18.68 29.37 -15.04
CA PRO A 138 19.78 28.84 -15.84
C PRO A 138 21.10 29.04 -15.08
N PRO A 139 21.92 27.99 -14.90
CA PRO A 139 23.11 28.08 -14.08
C PRO A 139 24.18 28.96 -14.74
N PRO A 140 25.06 29.60 -13.96
CA PRO A 140 26.19 30.34 -14.49
C PRO A 140 27.16 29.41 -15.26
N PRO A 141 27.91 29.95 -16.24
CA PRO A 141 28.66 29.17 -17.22
C PRO A 141 29.85 28.34 -16.67
N ALA A 142 30.15 28.39 -15.37
CA ALA A 142 31.39 27.83 -14.81
C ALA A 142 31.25 26.53 -14.00
N ALA A 143 30.04 26.00 -13.75
CA ALA A 143 29.88 24.79 -12.94
C ALA A 143 30.03 23.50 -13.79
N PRO A 144 30.74 22.46 -13.30
CA PRO A 144 31.05 21.25 -14.06
C PRO A 144 29.77 20.51 -14.49
N ASP A 145 29.61 20.27 -15.79
CA ASP A 145 28.39 19.73 -16.41
C ASP A 145 27.96 18.36 -15.87
N LEU A 146 28.91 17.54 -15.40
CA LEU A 146 28.63 16.22 -14.85
C LEU A 146 27.86 16.28 -13.52
N ALA A 147 28.24 17.19 -12.61
CA ALA A 147 27.60 17.37 -11.31
C ALA A 147 26.16 17.92 -11.45
N LYS A 148 25.93 18.76 -12.47
CA LYS A 148 24.60 19.30 -12.81
C LYS A 148 23.67 18.24 -13.38
N THR A 149 24.18 17.40 -14.27
CA THR A 149 23.39 16.35 -14.91
C THR A 149 22.96 15.29 -13.90
N PHE A 150 23.88 14.90 -13.02
CA PHE A 150 23.60 13.96 -11.93
C PHE A 150 22.55 14.50 -10.94
N SER A 151 22.66 15.76 -10.50
CA SER A 151 21.70 16.33 -9.55
C SER A 151 20.29 16.49 -10.12
N LYS A 152 20.16 16.89 -11.40
CA LYS A 152 18.87 16.93 -12.11
C LYS A 152 18.26 15.54 -12.26
N GLN A 153 19.03 14.55 -12.72
CA GLN A 153 18.56 13.17 -12.85
C GLN A 153 18.09 12.60 -11.52
N LEU A 154 18.84 12.84 -10.43
CA LEU A 154 18.49 12.39 -9.09
C LEU A 154 17.20 13.07 -8.58
N LEU A 155 17.02 14.37 -8.84
CA LEU A 155 15.81 15.10 -8.47
C LEU A 155 14.57 14.59 -9.24
N THR A 156 14.72 14.35 -10.56
CA THR A 156 13.66 13.79 -11.42
C THR A 156 13.28 12.36 -11.00
N ALA A 157 14.26 11.53 -10.64
CA ALA A 157 14.00 10.19 -10.13
C ALA A 157 13.24 10.23 -8.79
N LEU A 158 13.59 11.17 -7.90
CA LEU A 158 12.93 11.34 -6.62
C LEU A 158 11.48 11.81 -6.76
N THR A 159 11.19 12.73 -7.69
CA THR A 159 9.80 13.13 -7.99
C THR A 159 9.00 11.98 -8.59
N ALA A 160 9.54 11.28 -9.58
CA ALA A 160 8.86 10.16 -10.22
C ALA A 160 8.50 9.05 -9.21
N THR A 161 9.46 8.63 -8.38
CA THR A 161 9.23 7.61 -7.35
C THR A 161 8.21 8.06 -6.29
N SER A 162 8.26 9.32 -5.86
CA SER A 162 7.29 9.87 -4.89
C SER A 162 5.87 9.93 -5.44
N ALA A 163 5.70 10.33 -6.71
CA ALA A 163 4.40 10.36 -7.37
C ALA A 163 3.80 8.97 -7.50
N VAL A 164 4.60 7.99 -7.93
CA VAL A 164 4.17 6.59 -8.06
C VAL A 164 3.78 6.01 -6.70
N ALA A 165 4.57 6.25 -5.66
CA ALA A 165 4.26 5.82 -4.30
C ALA A 165 2.94 6.43 -3.79
N ALA A 166 2.69 7.71 -4.07
CA ALA A 166 1.44 8.38 -3.69
C ALA A 166 0.22 7.74 -4.36
N VAL A 167 0.30 7.45 -5.67
CA VAL A 167 -0.78 6.80 -6.41
C VAL A 167 -1.09 5.41 -5.85
N PHE A 168 -0.07 4.59 -5.58
CA PHE A 168 -0.29 3.26 -5.01
C PHE A 168 -0.85 3.32 -3.58
N ALA A 169 -0.39 4.26 -2.76
CA ALA A 169 -0.95 4.48 -1.43
C ALA A 169 -2.44 4.87 -1.50
N PHE A 170 -2.80 5.80 -2.40
CA PHE A 170 -4.19 6.20 -2.62
C PHE A 170 -5.07 5.04 -3.08
N MET A 171 -4.63 4.30 -4.10
CA MET A 171 -5.37 3.13 -4.62
C MET A 171 -5.54 2.04 -3.56
N SER A 172 -4.50 1.80 -2.75
CA SER A 172 -4.58 0.88 -1.61
C SER A 172 -5.64 1.35 -0.61
N GLY A 173 -5.65 2.64 -0.26
CA GLY A 173 -6.65 3.22 0.64
C GLY A 173 -8.08 3.04 0.13
N LEU A 174 -8.32 3.24 -1.17
CA LEU A 174 -9.63 2.99 -1.78
C LEU A 174 -10.05 1.52 -1.70
N GLN A 175 -9.14 0.58 -1.98
CA GLN A 175 -9.45 -0.85 -1.90
C GLN A 175 -9.73 -1.30 -0.45
N VAL A 176 -8.97 -0.79 0.53
CA VAL A 176 -9.23 -1.05 1.95
C VAL A 176 -10.59 -0.49 2.36
N ARG A 177 -10.96 0.71 1.88
CA ARG A 177 -12.28 1.28 2.13
C ARG A 177 -13.40 0.41 1.56
N THR A 178 -13.25 -0.09 0.33
CA THR A 178 -14.21 -1.01 -0.28
C THR A 178 -14.34 -2.30 0.54
N LEU A 179 -13.22 -2.90 0.94
CA LEU A 179 -13.21 -4.10 1.78
C LEU A 179 -13.88 -3.83 3.13
N SER A 180 -13.60 -2.69 3.77
CA SER A 180 -14.22 -2.32 5.05
C SER A 180 -15.74 -2.17 4.97
N ARG A 181 -16.25 -1.65 3.85
CA ARG A 181 -17.70 -1.53 3.59
C ARG A 181 -18.34 -2.90 3.41
N LEU A 182 -17.74 -3.75 2.58
CA LEU A 182 -18.20 -5.12 2.38
C LEU A 182 -18.28 -5.89 3.70
N LEU A 183 -17.27 -5.74 4.56
CA LEU A 183 -17.25 -6.37 5.88
C LEU A 183 -18.31 -5.78 6.82
N TRP A 184 -18.52 -4.46 6.80
CA TRP A 184 -19.56 -3.81 7.59
C TRP A 184 -20.97 -4.24 7.19
N GLU A 185 -21.23 -4.41 5.89
CA GLU A 185 -22.54 -4.82 5.36
C GLU A 185 -22.86 -6.29 5.65
N THR A 186 -21.84 -7.15 5.77
CA THR A 186 -22.01 -8.60 5.90
C THR A 186 -21.84 -9.13 7.32
N MET A 187 -21.14 -8.41 8.21
CA MET A 187 -20.97 -8.87 9.58
C MET A 187 -22.20 -8.59 10.43
N PRO A 188 -22.61 -9.54 11.30
CA PRO A 188 -23.66 -9.29 12.27
C PRO A 188 -23.23 -8.13 13.20
N PRO A 189 -24.19 -7.30 13.68
CA PRO A 189 -23.88 -6.24 14.62
C PRO A 189 -23.20 -6.85 15.85
N MET A 190 -22.08 -6.25 16.29
CA MET A 190 -21.37 -6.73 17.48
C MET A 190 -22.36 -6.85 18.65
N PRO A 191 -22.43 -8.00 19.33
CA PRO A 191 -23.22 -8.10 20.55
C PRO A 191 -22.68 -7.10 21.57
N ALA A 192 -23.58 -6.34 22.20
CA ALA A 192 -23.31 -5.25 23.13
C ALA A 192 -22.42 -5.62 24.36
N ALA A 193 -22.07 -6.90 24.52
CA ALA A 193 -21.14 -7.37 25.54
C ALA A 193 -19.66 -7.04 25.23
N ALA A 194 -19.31 -6.78 23.96
CA ALA A 194 -17.93 -6.48 23.56
C ALA A 194 -17.56 -4.98 23.66
N SER A 195 -18.51 -4.08 23.95
CA SER A 195 -18.27 -2.63 24.08
C SER A 195 -17.89 -2.19 25.50
N LYS A 196 -17.58 -3.12 26.40
CA LYS A 196 -17.23 -2.86 27.81
C LYS A 196 -15.81 -3.32 28.20
N LEU A 197 -14.93 -3.58 27.24
CA LEU A 197 -13.51 -3.84 27.49
C LEU A 197 -12.66 -2.70 26.93
#